data_AF-E3CZF9-F1
#
_entry.id   AF-E3CZF9-F1
#
_cell.length_a   1.000
_cell.length_b   1.000
_cell.length_c   1.000
_cell.angle_alpha   90.00
_cell.angle_beta   90.00
_cell.angle_gamma   90.00
#
_symmetry.space_group_name_H-M   'P 1'
#
loop_
_entity.id
_entity.type
_entity.pdbx_description
1 polymer ?
#
loop_
_entity_poly.entity_id
_entity_poly.type
_entity_poly.pdbx_seq_one_letter_code
_entity_poly.pdbx_strand_id
1 'polypeptide(L)'
;MELREYLQVSTDSRKSDRLKLLFFRDQLACDEFAQLWSLAEEIDGEDEALLLRGLAANERASQRGIVKPRGRGLGYRLWRQAPEEDLLWMVRAFTAAALDFHFAGGDGNFMAAGGCPVQGLLASLPVGVLGKGLGRGERELAEALALSQLVTGALLPDSGDEPGFDGLVAASAGAAAGMTRLGDGSPKAAEEAVATLVAAVLGSPEGSEPSMWQYVGSCLAGQAFMASQLALSGQGLSLRFGETRCLLGDWVKRQREELL
;
A
#
# COMPACT_ATOMS: atom_id res chain seq x y z
N MET A 1 -21.66 3.67 -1.04
CA MET A 1 -20.68 4.76 -1.08
C MET A 1 -19.54 4.25 -1.94
N GLU A 2 -19.26 4.92 -3.05
CA GLU A 2 -18.38 4.42 -4.10
C GLU A 2 -16.91 4.57 -3.69
N LEU A 3 -16.04 3.63 -4.11
CA LEU A 3 -14.57 3.64 -3.95
C LEU A 3 -13.96 5.03 -4.28
N ARG A 4 -14.63 5.77 -5.16
CA ARG A 4 -14.33 7.13 -5.60
C ARG A 4 -14.17 8.16 -4.49
N GLU A 5 -15.06 8.17 -3.49
CA GLU A 5 -15.00 9.15 -2.41
C GLU A 5 -13.79 8.88 -1.49
N TYR A 6 -13.34 7.62 -1.35
CA TYR A 6 -12.15 7.24 -0.58
C TYR A 6 -10.83 7.63 -1.29
N LEU A 7 -10.78 7.42 -2.61
CA LEU A 7 -9.58 7.69 -3.43
C LEU A 7 -9.33 9.17 -3.72
N GLN A 8 -10.35 10.03 -3.60
CA GLN A 8 -10.27 11.45 -3.92
C GLN A 8 -10.01 12.37 -2.72
N VAL A 9 -9.92 11.85 -1.49
CA VAL A 9 -9.67 12.71 -0.32
C VAL A 9 -8.21 13.17 -0.32
N SER A 10 -8.04 14.38 -0.86
CA SER A 10 -6.87 15.23 -0.63
C SER A 10 -6.95 15.85 0.77
N THR A 11 -5.77 16.09 1.37
CA THR A 11 -5.56 16.75 2.67
C THR A 11 -6.13 18.17 2.77
N ASP A 12 -6.68 18.73 1.68
CA ASP A 12 -7.18 20.10 1.56
C ASP A 12 -8.73 20.22 1.55
N SER A 13 -9.44 19.20 2.05
CA SER A 13 -10.91 19.07 1.92
C SER A 13 -11.72 19.42 3.18
N ARG A 14 -13.01 19.77 3.01
CA ARG A 14 -13.86 20.41 4.03
C ARG A 14 -14.28 19.44 5.13
N LYS A 15 -14.78 19.97 6.26
CA LYS A 15 -15.28 19.21 7.43
C LYS A 15 -16.30 18.09 7.09
N SER A 16 -17.02 18.19 5.98
CA SER A 16 -17.94 17.15 5.48
C SER A 16 -17.22 15.91 4.92
N ASP A 17 -16.03 16.09 4.35
CA ASP A 17 -15.27 15.03 3.68
C ASP A 17 -14.54 14.14 4.71
N ARG A 18 -14.15 14.73 5.85
CA ARG A 18 -13.66 14.00 7.04
C ARG A 18 -14.73 13.14 7.71
N LEU A 19 -15.97 13.62 7.81
CA LEU A 19 -17.10 12.86 8.37
C LEU A 19 -17.49 11.66 7.49
N LYS A 20 -17.39 11.78 6.17
CA LYS A 20 -17.63 10.68 5.21
C LYS A 20 -16.54 9.60 5.27
N LEU A 21 -15.28 10.00 5.48
CA LEU A 21 -14.14 9.10 5.70
C LEU A 21 -14.35 8.22 6.94
N LEU A 22 -14.84 8.79 8.04
CA LEU A 22 -15.23 8.07 9.26
C LEU A 22 -16.36 7.05 9.01
N PHE A 23 -17.34 7.37 8.15
CA PHE A 23 -18.41 6.42 7.78
C PHE A 23 -17.95 5.26 6.88
N PHE A 24 -16.95 5.45 6.00
CA PHE A 24 -16.37 4.34 5.21
C PHE A 24 -15.50 3.44 6.07
N ARG A 25 -14.81 4.03 7.05
CA ARG A 25 -13.98 3.32 8.04
C ARG A 25 -14.82 2.35 8.88
N ASP A 26 -16.04 2.74 9.27
CA ASP A 26 -17.00 1.85 9.94
C ASP A 26 -17.55 0.75 9.00
N GLN A 27 -17.66 1.00 7.70
CA GLN A 27 -18.11 0.01 6.71
C GLN A 27 -17.01 -0.98 6.29
N LEU A 28 -15.73 -0.59 6.37
CA LEU A 28 -14.56 -1.45 6.12
C LEU A 28 -14.20 -2.33 7.33
N ALA A 29 -14.97 -2.26 8.42
CA ALA A 29 -14.87 -3.20 9.53
C ALA A 29 -15.40 -4.61 9.19
N CYS A 30 -15.26 -5.04 7.93
CA CYS A 30 -15.50 -6.40 7.50
C CYS A 30 -14.38 -7.30 8.04
N ASP A 31 -14.74 -8.32 8.81
CA ASP A 31 -13.77 -9.31 9.31
C ASP A 31 -13.42 -10.37 8.25
N GLU A 32 -14.11 -10.36 7.11
CA GLU A 32 -13.98 -11.35 6.05
C GLU A 32 -13.25 -10.77 4.83
N PHE A 33 -12.06 -11.30 4.54
CA PHE A 33 -11.27 -10.91 3.37
C PHE A 33 -12.02 -11.10 2.04
N ALA A 34 -12.87 -12.13 1.96
CA ALA A 34 -13.65 -12.43 0.76
C ALA A 34 -14.54 -11.26 0.33
N GLN A 35 -15.05 -10.46 1.27
CA GLN A 35 -15.86 -9.28 0.94
C GLN A 35 -15.01 -8.20 0.26
N LEU A 36 -13.79 -7.95 0.75
CA LEU A 36 -12.86 -7.01 0.13
C LEU A 36 -12.46 -7.46 -1.28
N TRP A 37 -12.29 -8.78 -1.47
CA TRP A 37 -12.00 -9.38 -2.77
C TRP A 37 -13.14 -9.15 -3.77
N SER A 38 -14.39 -9.44 -3.38
CA SER A 38 -15.55 -9.23 -4.26
C SER A 38 -15.76 -7.75 -4.60
N LEU A 39 -15.58 -6.85 -3.64
CA LEU A 39 -15.67 -5.41 -3.90
C LEU A 39 -14.64 -4.93 -4.93
N ALA A 40 -13.44 -5.53 -4.95
CA ALA A 40 -12.43 -5.21 -5.93
C ALA A 40 -12.81 -5.68 -7.35
N GLU A 41 -13.57 -6.77 -7.48
CA GLU A 41 -14.09 -7.28 -8.77
C GLU A 41 -15.23 -6.44 -9.31
N GLU A 42 -16.03 -5.86 -8.42
CA GLU A 42 -17.23 -5.09 -8.75
C GLU A 42 -16.96 -3.63 -9.13
N ILE A 43 -15.70 -3.19 -9.17
CA ILE A 43 -15.36 -1.80 -9.55
C ILE A 43 -15.90 -1.47 -10.94
N ASP A 44 -16.43 -0.27 -11.13
CA ASP A 44 -16.93 0.14 -12.43
C ASP A 44 -15.87 0.87 -13.27
N GLY A 45 -16.28 1.36 -14.45
CA GLY A 45 -15.37 2.03 -15.38
C GLY A 45 -14.80 3.36 -14.87
N GLU A 46 -15.51 4.10 -14.01
CA GLU A 46 -14.96 5.35 -13.47
C GLU A 46 -14.04 5.08 -12.28
N ASP A 47 -14.32 4.04 -11.48
CA ASP A 47 -13.40 3.54 -10.45
C ASP A 47 -12.07 3.11 -11.07
N GLU A 48 -12.13 2.31 -12.13
CA GLU A 48 -10.97 1.88 -12.92
C GLU A 48 -10.16 3.08 -13.42
N ALA A 49 -10.82 4.04 -14.08
CA ALA A 49 -10.16 5.25 -14.58
C ALA A 49 -9.55 6.10 -13.44
N LEU A 50 -10.17 6.13 -12.26
CA LEU A 50 -9.66 6.85 -11.10
C LEU A 50 -8.41 6.17 -10.53
N LEU A 51 -8.44 4.85 -10.33
CA LEU A 51 -7.32 4.05 -9.82
C LEU A 51 -6.10 4.15 -10.75
N LEU A 52 -6.30 3.99 -12.05
CA LEU A 52 -5.21 4.05 -13.03
C LEU A 52 -4.61 5.45 -13.14
N ARG A 53 -5.44 6.51 -13.10
CA ARG A 53 -4.94 7.90 -13.03
C ARG A 53 -4.16 8.16 -11.75
N GLY A 54 -4.64 7.63 -10.63
CA GLY A 54 -3.97 7.74 -9.33
C GLY A 54 -2.60 7.06 -9.33
N LEU A 55 -2.53 5.83 -9.85
CA LEU A 55 -1.27 5.12 -10.05
C LEU A 55 -0.33 5.94 -10.96
N ALA A 56 -0.82 6.43 -12.10
CA ALA A 56 0.01 7.22 -13.02
C ALA A 56 0.57 8.49 -12.37
N ALA A 57 -0.16 9.12 -11.45
CA ALA A 57 0.34 10.27 -10.69
C ALA A 57 1.49 9.87 -9.75
N ASN A 58 1.33 8.77 -9.02
CA ASN A 58 2.36 8.24 -8.13
C ASN A 58 3.61 7.77 -8.90
N GLU A 59 3.42 7.19 -10.09
CA GLU A 59 4.52 6.79 -10.97
C GLU A 59 5.31 7.98 -11.51
N ARG A 60 4.66 9.10 -11.81
CA ARG A 60 5.37 10.33 -12.21
C ARG A 60 6.29 10.82 -11.09
N ALA A 61 5.87 10.71 -9.83
CA ALA A 61 6.75 11.02 -8.69
C ALA A 61 7.93 10.07 -8.62
N SER A 62 7.68 8.77 -8.80
CA SER A 62 8.74 7.76 -8.87
C SER A 62 9.75 8.05 -9.99
N GLN A 63 9.29 8.33 -11.21
CA GLN A 63 10.13 8.67 -12.36
C GLN A 63 11.01 9.91 -12.08
N ARG A 64 10.44 10.94 -11.43
CA ARG A 64 11.21 12.14 -11.04
C ARG A 64 12.31 11.83 -10.02
N GLY A 65 12.09 10.87 -9.13
CA GLY A 65 13.10 10.38 -8.16
C GLY A 65 14.12 9.41 -8.76
N ILE A 66 13.77 8.66 -9.81
CA ILE A 66 14.63 7.66 -10.44
C ILE A 66 15.63 8.27 -11.43
N VAL A 67 15.28 9.39 -12.08
CA VAL A 67 16.11 10.05 -13.10
C VAL A 67 17.26 10.84 -12.48
N LYS A 68 17.03 11.49 -11.33
CA LYS A 68 18.03 12.27 -10.62
C LYS A 68 17.85 12.07 -9.11
N PRO A 69 18.93 11.96 -8.32
CA PRO A 69 18.80 11.89 -6.87
C PRO A 69 18.03 13.11 -6.33
N ARG A 70 16.99 12.83 -5.55
CA ARG A 70 16.13 13.76 -4.80
C ARG A 70 16.07 13.27 -3.36
N GLY A 71 15.84 14.16 -2.39
CA GLY A 71 15.78 13.75 -0.98
C GLY A 71 17.07 13.04 -0.57
N ARG A 72 16.96 11.83 -0.02
CA ARG A 72 18.15 11.02 0.28
C ARG A 72 18.68 10.30 -0.95
N GLY A 73 17.89 10.16 -2.02
CA GLY A 73 18.29 9.54 -3.29
C GLY A 73 18.45 8.03 -3.19
N LEU A 74 17.72 7.39 -2.26
CA LEU A 74 17.69 5.95 -2.09
C LEU A 74 17.16 5.26 -3.35
N GLY A 75 16.00 5.70 -3.87
CA GLY A 75 15.39 5.06 -5.04
C GLY A 75 16.29 5.13 -6.28
N TYR A 76 16.87 6.31 -6.54
CA TYR A 76 17.88 6.50 -7.58
C TYR A 76 19.04 5.51 -7.46
N ARG A 77 19.60 5.33 -6.25
CA ARG A 77 20.74 4.42 -6.03
C ARG A 77 20.36 2.96 -6.17
N LEU A 78 19.22 2.55 -5.60
CA LEU A 78 18.72 1.17 -5.74
C LEU A 78 18.47 0.82 -7.21
N TRP A 79 17.87 1.71 -7.99
CA TRP A 79 17.65 1.50 -9.42
C TRP A 79 18.94 1.28 -10.20
N ARG A 80 19.98 2.04 -9.89
CA ARG A 80 21.29 1.92 -10.54
C ARG A 80 22.07 0.66 -10.14
N GLN A 81 21.66 0.00 -9.06
CA GLN A 81 22.24 -1.24 -8.56
C GLN A 81 21.34 -2.44 -8.81
N ALA A 82 20.11 -2.23 -9.29
CA ALA A 82 19.15 -3.28 -9.57
C ALA A 82 19.72 -4.22 -10.64
N PRO A 83 19.71 -5.54 -10.42
CA PRO A 83 19.90 -6.50 -11.49
C PRO A 83 18.87 -6.24 -12.61
N GLU A 84 19.25 -6.51 -13.85
CA GLU A 84 18.33 -6.36 -14.99
C GLU A 84 17.07 -7.20 -14.75
N GLU A 85 15.91 -6.59 -14.99
CA GLU A 85 14.59 -7.23 -14.91
C GLU A 85 14.22 -7.86 -13.55
N ASP A 86 14.91 -7.50 -12.47
CA ASP A 86 14.57 -7.99 -11.12
C ASP A 86 13.44 -7.16 -10.49
N LEU A 87 12.24 -7.74 -10.50
CA LEU A 87 11.01 -7.10 -10.00
C LEU A 87 11.08 -6.72 -8.52
N LEU A 88 11.77 -7.50 -7.68
CA LEU A 88 11.93 -7.16 -6.26
C LEU A 88 12.74 -5.88 -6.13
N TRP A 89 13.85 -5.76 -6.86
CA TRP A 89 14.65 -4.55 -6.88
C TRP A 89 13.89 -3.36 -7.47
N MET A 90 13.12 -3.58 -8.52
CA MET A 90 12.27 -2.54 -9.12
C MET A 90 11.23 -2.03 -8.12
N VAL A 91 10.45 -2.91 -7.50
CA VAL A 91 9.43 -2.54 -6.51
C VAL A 91 10.04 -1.67 -5.40
N ARG A 92 11.20 -2.07 -4.88
CA ARG A 92 11.91 -1.33 -3.84
C ARG A 92 12.43 0.03 -4.33
N ALA A 93 13.02 0.08 -5.53
CA ALA A 93 13.62 1.29 -6.08
C ALA A 93 12.58 2.33 -6.47
N PHE A 94 11.52 1.93 -7.19
CA PHE A 94 10.47 2.84 -7.64
C PHE A 94 9.66 3.39 -6.47
N THR A 95 9.37 2.57 -5.45
CA THR A 95 8.69 3.05 -4.24
C THR A 95 9.56 4.06 -3.48
N ALA A 96 10.83 3.73 -3.26
CA ALA A 96 11.79 4.63 -2.61
C ALA A 96 11.96 5.96 -3.36
N ALA A 97 11.98 5.92 -4.69
CA ALA A 97 12.14 7.11 -5.53
C ALA A 97 10.97 8.08 -5.41
N ALA A 98 9.74 7.56 -5.32
CA ALA A 98 8.56 8.40 -5.11
C ALA A 98 8.55 9.03 -3.73
N LEU A 99 8.94 8.27 -2.70
CA LEU A 99 9.10 8.76 -1.33
C LEU A 99 10.20 9.83 -1.24
N ASP A 100 11.35 9.60 -1.86
CA ASP A 100 12.44 10.57 -1.97
C ASP A 100 11.96 11.87 -2.62
N PHE A 101 11.15 11.78 -3.68
CA PHE A 101 10.58 12.96 -4.34
C PHE A 101 9.58 13.69 -3.43
N HIS A 102 8.68 12.96 -2.78
CA HIS A 102 7.69 13.52 -1.85
C HIS A 102 8.34 14.26 -0.67
N PHE A 103 9.25 13.59 0.06
CA PHE A 103 9.92 14.18 1.22
C PHE A 103 10.95 15.27 0.86
N ALA A 104 11.32 15.41 -0.41
CA ALA A 104 12.10 16.54 -0.90
C ALA A 104 11.25 17.79 -1.19
N GLY A 105 9.96 17.79 -0.84
CA GLY A 105 9.03 18.87 -1.15
C GLY A 105 8.61 18.86 -2.62
N GLY A 106 8.57 17.69 -3.25
CA GLY A 106 8.19 17.57 -4.65
C GLY A 106 6.71 17.83 -4.89
N ASP A 107 6.40 18.79 -5.77
CA ASP A 107 5.03 19.13 -6.13
C ASP A 107 4.34 17.98 -6.89
N GLY A 108 3.20 17.53 -6.39
CA GLY A 108 2.40 16.48 -7.03
C GLY A 108 1.07 16.25 -6.33
N ASN A 109 0.02 15.99 -7.12
CA ASN A 109 -1.23 15.45 -6.59
C ASN A 109 -1.08 13.93 -6.53
N PHE A 110 -0.82 13.41 -5.33
CA PHE A 110 -0.61 11.99 -5.10
C PHE A 110 -1.94 11.28 -4.88
N MET A 111 -2.07 10.06 -5.38
CA MET A 111 -3.13 9.18 -4.90
C MET A 111 -2.78 8.76 -3.48
N ALA A 112 -3.64 9.12 -2.54
CA ALA A 112 -3.53 8.77 -1.13
C ALA A 112 -4.24 7.44 -0.85
N ALA A 113 -3.84 6.78 0.25
CA ALA A 113 -4.60 5.71 0.88
C ALA A 113 -4.98 6.19 2.29
N GLY A 114 -6.25 6.06 2.66
CA GLY A 114 -6.75 6.51 3.96
C GLY A 114 -6.56 8.02 4.23
N GLY A 115 -6.39 8.84 3.19
CA GLY A 115 -6.06 10.27 3.29
C GLY A 115 -4.56 10.58 3.39
N CYS A 116 -3.69 9.57 3.46
CA CYS A 116 -2.24 9.75 3.55
C CYS A 116 -1.53 9.48 2.20
N PRO A 117 -0.81 10.47 1.63
CA PRO A 117 -0.05 10.30 0.38
C PRO A 117 1.00 9.19 0.44
N VAL A 118 1.72 9.07 1.57
CA VAL A 118 2.80 8.10 1.74
C VAL A 118 2.26 6.66 1.74
N GLN A 119 1.12 6.42 2.41
CA GLN A 119 0.43 5.14 2.34
C GLN A 119 -0.04 4.85 0.92
N GLY A 120 -0.55 5.87 0.21
CA GLY A 120 -0.95 5.73 -1.19
C GLY A 120 0.20 5.34 -2.12
N LEU A 121 1.39 5.92 -1.94
CA LEU A 121 2.60 5.53 -2.67
C LEU A 121 2.95 4.05 -2.44
N LEU A 122 2.89 3.59 -1.19
CA LEU A 122 3.17 2.21 -0.80
C LEU A 122 2.10 1.22 -1.26
N ALA A 123 0.84 1.60 -1.25
CA ALA A 123 -0.27 0.74 -1.67
C ALA A 123 -0.37 0.61 -3.20
N SER A 124 0.11 1.60 -3.97
CA SER A 124 -0.06 1.62 -5.43
C SER A 124 1.19 1.22 -6.21
N LEU A 125 2.38 1.71 -5.83
CA LEU A 125 3.58 1.53 -6.66
C LEU A 125 4.06 0.08 -6.76
N PRO A 126 4.09 -0.73 -5.69
CA PRO A 126 4.47 -2.15 -5.80
C PRO A 126 3.55 -2.91 -6.76
N VAL A 127 2.24 -2.68 -6.65
CA VAL A 127 1.21 -3.28 -7.51
C VAL A 127 1.40 -2.85 -8.96
N GLY A 128 1.61 -1.55 -9.21
CA GLY A 128 1.84 -1.02 -10.57
C GLY A 128 3.12 -1.54 -11.22
N VAL A 129 4.23 -1.60 -10.46
CA VAL A 129 5.51 -2.14 -10.95
C VAL A 129 5.35 -3.61 -11.30
N LEU A 130 4.73 -4.42 -10.43
CA LEU A 130 4.51 -5.84 -10.70
C LEU A 130 3.58 -6.04 -11.89
N GLY A 131 2.44 -5.35 -11.94
CA GLY A 131 1.45 -5.49 -13.01
C GLY A 131 2.05 -5.20 -14.39
N LYS A 132 2.87 -4.14 -14.50
CA LYS A 132 3.61 -3.84 -15.73
C LYS A 132 4.68 -4.88 -16.04
N GLY A 133 5.41 -5.34 -15.03
CA GLY A 133 6.41 -6.40 -15.17
C GLY A 133 5.83 -7.73 -15.66
N LEU A 134 4.60 -8.05 -15.26
CA LEU A 134 3.87 -9.23 -15.69
C LEU A 134 3.07 -9.02 -16.99
N GLY A 135 3.00 -7.80 -17.52
CA GLY A 135 2.21 -7.48 -18.72
C GLY A 135 0.69 -7.56 -18.52
N ARG A 136 0.20 -7.30 -17.31
CA ARG A 136 -1.23 -7.35 -16.97
C ARG A 136 -2.03 -6.23 -17.63
N GLY A 137 -3.28 -6.52 -17.96
CA GLY A 137 -4.21 -5.55 -18.56
C GLY A 137 -4.63 -4.45 -17.59
N GLU A 138 -5.17 -3.36 -18.13
CA GLU A 138 -5.64 -2.20 -17.33
C GLU A 138 -6.70 -2.60 -16.30
N ARG A 139 -7.65 -3.46 -16.70
CA ARG A 139 -8.70 -3.95 -15.81
C ARG A 139 -8.15 -4.76 -14.64
N GLU A 140 -7.30 -5.75 -14.91
CA GLU A 140 -6.66 -6.57 -13.87
C GLU A 140 -5.84 -5.71 -12.90
N LEU A 141 -5.11 -4.73 -13.45
CA LEU A 141 -4.33 -3.79 -12.67
C LEU A 141 -5.22 -2.90 -11.78
N ALA A 142 -6.34 -2.42 -12.30
CA ALA A 142 -7.28 -1.62 -11.53
C ALA A 142 -7.90 -2.42 -10.38
N GLU A 143 -8.35 -3.65 -10.62
CA GLU A 143 -8.91 -4.50 -9.57
C GLU A 143 -7.86 -4.81 -8.48
N ALA A 144 -6.60 -5.04 -8.86
CA ALA A 144 -5.51 -5.23 -7.91
C ALA A 144 -5.21 -3.97 -7.08
N LEU A 145 -5.24 -2.80 -7.69
CA LEU A 145 -5.12 -1.52 -6.98
C LEU A 145 -6.31 -1.32 -6.03
N ALA A 146 -7.54 -1.61 -6.46
CA ALA A 146 -8.73 -1.52 -5.63
C ALA A 146 -8.61 -2.42 -4.39
N LEU A 147 -8.24 -3.69 -4.58
CA LEU A 147 -8.02 -4.63 -3.49
C LEU A 147 -6.96 -4.12 -2.51
N SER A 148 -5.84 -3.59 -3.02
CA SER A 148 -4.80 -3.03 -2.16
C SER A 148 -5.33 -1.89 -1.30
N GLN A 149 -6.10 -0.97 -1.87
CA GLN A 149 -6.66 0.19 -1.16
C GLN A 149 -7.69 -0.23 -0.11
N LEU A 150 -8.57 -1.17 -0.46
CA LEU A 150 -9.58 -1.72 0.45
C LEU A 150 -8.95 -2.42 1.65
N VAL A 151 -7.93 -3.27 1.42
CA VAL A 151 -7.20 -3.97 2.49
C VAL A 151 -6.45 -2.99 3.38
N THR A 152 -5.78 -1.98 2.81
CA THR A 152 -5.12 -0.94 3.60
C THR A 152 -6.08 -0.20 4.52
N GLY A 153 -7.25 0.20 4.01
CA GLY A 153 -8.29 0.85 4.82
C GLY A 153 -8.90 -0.05 5.89
N ALA A 154 -9.10 -1.34 5.59
CA ALA A 154 -9.68 -2.29 6.54
C ALA A 154 -8.72 -2.68 7.69
N LEU A 155 -7.41 -2.75 7.42
CA LEU A 155 -6.40 -3.04 8.45
C LEU A 155 -6.20 -1.89 9.44
N LEU A 156 -6.27 -0.64 8.97
CA LEU A 156 -6.08 0.53 9.82
C LEU A 156 -7.15 1.60 9.53
N PRO A 157 -8.38 1.40 10.04
CA PRO A 157 -9.45 2.36 9.84
C PRO A 157 -9.15 3.72 10.49
N ASP A 158 -8.33 3.80 11.54
CA ASP A 158 -8.06 5.07 12.26
C ASP A 158 -6.71 5.73 11.92
N SER A 159 -6.36 5.87 10.64
CA SER A 159 -5.17 6.62 10.24
C SER A 159 -5.38 8.14 10.31
N GLY A 160 -4.41 8.88 10.83
CA GLY A 160 -4.37 10.36 10.75
C GLY A 160 -3.81 10.86 9.42
N ASP A 161 -3.61 12.18 9.31
CA ASP A 161 -3.07 12.83 8.10
C ASP A 161 -1.59 12.50 7.85
N GLU A 162 -0.82 12.16 8.90
CA GLU A 162 0.55 11.62 8.81
C GLU A 162 0.57 10.13 9.17
N PRO A 163 1.33 9.29 8.43
CA PRO A 163 1.38 7.87 8.73
C PRO A 163 2.31 7.61 9.91
N GLY A 164 1.82 6.87 10.90
CA GLY A 164 2.67 6.07 11.76
C GLY A 164 3.24 4.87 10.99
N PHE A 165 4.13 4.12 11.64
CA PHE A 165 4.67 2.89 11.05
C PHE A 165 3.56 1.88 10.75
N ASP A 166 2.57 1.78 11.64
CA ASP A 166 1.31 1.03 11.48
C ASP A 166 0.61 1.28 10.13
N GLY A 167 0.52 2.54 9.72
CA GLY A 167 -0.07 2.94 8.44
C GLY A 167 0.74 2.46 7.25
N LEU A 168 2.07 2.46 7.35
CA LEU A 168 2.94 1.92 6.30
C LEU A 168 2.81 0.41 6.20
N VAL A 169 2.69 -0.29 7.34
CA VAL A 169 2.46 -1.74 7.39
C VAL A 169 1.13 -2.08 6.73
N ALA A 170 0.05 -1.38 7.06
CA ALA A 170 -1.27 -1.56 6.43
C ALA A 170 -1.23 -1.30 4.92
N ALA A 171 -0.52 -0.24 4.48
CA ALA A 171 -0.34 0.07 3.07
C ALA A 171 0.42 -1.05 2.33
N SER A 172 1.51 -1.55 2.90
CA SER A 172 2.28 -2.64 2.32
C SER A 172 1.53 -3.97 2.34
N ALA A 173 0.65 -4.20 3.32
CA ALA A 173 -0.15 -5.42 3.40
C ALA A 173 -1.21 -5.43 2.30
N GLY A 174 -1.85 -4.27 2.07
CA GLY A 174 -2.70 -4.07 0.90
C GLY A 174 -1.95 -4.32 -0.40
N ALA A 175 -0.73 -3.78 -0.53
CA ALA A 175 0.08 -4.00 -1.72
C ALA A 175 0.40 -5.49 -1.94
N ALA A 176 0.65 -6.24 -0.87
CA ALA A 176 0.86 -7.69 -0.94
C ALA A 176 -0.38 -8.42 -1.47
N ALA A 177 -1.58 -8.07 -1.00
CA ALA A 177 -2.84 -8.62 -1.52
C ALA A 177 -3.03 -8.29 -3.01
N GLY A 178 -2.83 -7.03 -3.41
CA GLY A 178 -2.95 -6.61 -4.81
C GLY A 178 -1.94 -7.31 -5.72
N MET A 179 -0.69 -7.45 -5.28
CA MET A 179 0.34 -8.19 -6.00
C MET A 179 -0.01 -9.67 -6.15
N THR A 180 -0.56 -10.30 -5.11
CA THR A 180 -1.02 -11.69 -5.16
C THR A 180 -2.15 -11.88 -6.16
N ARG A 181 -3.09 -10.93 -6.26
CA ARG A 181 -4.13 -10.94 -7.30
C ARG A 181 -3.52 -10.90 -8.70
N LEU A 182 -2.53 -10.02 -8.95
CA LEU A 182 -1.81 -9.95 -10.23
C LEU A 182 -0.97 -11.20 -10.54
N GLY A 183 -0.64 -12.00 -9.52
CA GLY A 183 0.01 -13.29 -9.67
C GLY A 183 -0.95 -14.46 -9.93
N ASP A 184 -2.21 -14.19 -10.29
CA ASP A 184 -3.29 -15.19 -10.42
C ASP A 184 -3.59 -15.95 -9.11
N GLY A 185 -3.30 -15.33 -7.96
CA GLY A 185 -3.59 -15.89 -6.65
C GLY A 185 -5.07 -15.91 -6.32
N SER A 186 -5.47 -16.87 -5.48
CA SER A 186 -6.84 -16.94 -4.95
C SER A 186 -7.08 -15.91 -3.84
N PRO A 187 -8.35 -15.61 -3.46
CA PRO A 187 -8.65 -14.77 -2.30
C PRO A 187 -7.94 -15.24 -1.03
N LYS A 188 -7.88 -16.56 -0.82
CA LYS A 188 -7.17 -17.16 0.31
C LYS A 188 -5.67 -16.88 0.27
N ALA A 189 -5.04 -16.99 -0.90
CA ALA A 189 -3.62 -16.66 -1.04
C ALA A 189 -3.36 -15.16 -0.77
N ALA A 190 -4.26 -14.27 -1.20
CA ALA A 190 -4.12 -12.85 -0.92
C ALA A 190 -4.30 -12.54 0.59
N GLU A 191 -5.22 -13.22 1.28
CA GLU A 191 -5.37 -13.16 2.74
C GLU A 191 -4.10 -13.66 3.46
N GLU A 192 -3.53 -14.77 3.01
CA GLU A 192 -2.26 -15.32 3.51
C GLU A 192 -1.10 -14.35 3.28
N ALA A 193 -1.04 -13.66 2.13
CA ALA A 193 -0.01 -12.65 1.85
C ALA A 193 -0.09 -11.47 2.83
N VAL A 194 -1.30 -11.02 3.17
CA VAL A 194 -1.53 -9.97 4.17
C VAL A 194 -1.02 -10.41 5.54
N ALA A 195 -1.45 -11.59 6.00
CA ALA A 195 -1.00 -12.15 7.28
C ALA A 195 0.51 -12.34 7.33
N THR A 196 1.11 -12.83 6.25
CA THR A 196 2.56 -13.03 6.11
C THR A 196 3.31 -11.72 6.25
N LEU A 197 2.88 -10.66 5.54
CA LEU A 197 3.54 -9.38 5.64
C LEU A 197 3.44 -8.80 7.05
N VAL A 198 2.24 -8.79 7.63
CA VAL A 198 2.04 -8.28 8.99
C VAL A 198 2.95 -9.03 9.97
N ALA A 199 2.93 -10.36 9.96
CA ALA A 199 3.79 -11.17 10.82
C ALA A 199 5.30 -10.90 10.63
N ALA A 200 5.74 -10.65 9.40
CA ALA A 200 7.15 -10.41 9.10
C ALA A 200 7.69 -9.08 9.64
N VAL A 201 6.83 -8.10 9.89
CA VAL A 201 7.23 -6.74 10.31
C VAL A 201 6.93 -6.46 11.79
N LEU A 202 6.04 -7.25 12.40
CA LEU A 202 5.75 -7.15 13.83
C LEU A 202 7.01 -7.30 14.68
N GLY A 203 7.11 -6.48 15.73
CA GLY A 203 8.27 -6.45 16.62
C GLY A 203 9.39 -5.51 16.15
N SER A 204 9.24 -4.84 15.00
CA SER A 204 10.10 -3.71 14.66
C SER A 204 9.82 -2.55 15.64
N PRO A 205 10.83 -1.96 16.31
CA PRO A 205 10.60 -0.83 17.20
C PRO A 205 10.05 0.36 16.40
N GLU A 206 8.93 0.95 16.83
CA GLU A 206 8.47 2.23 16.28
C GLU A 206 9.49 3.31 16.66
N GLY A 207 10.35 3.68 15.69
CA GLY A 207 11.44 4.63 15.94
C GLY A 207 11.89 5.40 14.69
N SER A 208 11.13 5.33 13.61
CA SER A 208 11.44 6.03 12.38
C SER A 208 10.71 7.37 12.35
N GLU A 209 11.47 8.43 12.62
CA GLU A 209 11.09 9.80 12.25
C GLU A 209 10.69 9.86 10.76
N PRO A 210 9.80 10.79 10.34
CA PRO A 210 9.37 10.88 8.95
C PRO A 210 10.51 10.97 7.92
N SER A 211 11.66 11.47 8.35
CA SER A 211 12.90 11.49 7.57
C SER A 211 13.44 10.11 7.13
N MET A 212 12.92 9.00 7.69
CA MET A 212 13.35 7.63 7.41
C MET A 212 12.34 6.85 6.55
N TRP A 213 11.16 7.41 6.26
CA TRP A 213 10.09 6.71 5.55
C TRP A 213 10.47 6.21 4.15
N GLN A 214 11.45 6.82 3.50
CA GLN A 214 11.97 6.34 2.21
C GLN A 214 12.62 4.95 2.35
N TYR A 215 13.41 4.73 3.41
CA TYR A 215 14.07 3.46 3.69
C TYR A 215 13.06 2.41 4.15
N VAL A 216 12.22 2.78 5.12
CA VAL A 216 11.18 1.90 5.66
C VAL A 216 10.22 1.48 4.55
N GLY A 217 9.71 2.44 3.77
CA GLY A 217 8.83 2.17 2.64
C GLY A 217 9.48 1.31 1.55
N SER A 218 10.76 1.53 1.25
CA SER A 218 11.49 0.63 0.33
C SER A 218 11.53 -0.81 0.83
N CYS A 219 11.83 -1.01 2.12
CA CYS A 219 11.87 -2.33 2.73
C CYS A 219 10.48 -2.97 2.76
N LEU A 220 9.45 -2.26 3.20
CA LEU A 220 8.07 -2.74 3.25
C LEU A 220 7.52 -3.10 1.87
N ALA A 221 7.84 -2.32 0.84
CA ALA A 221 7.49 -2.65 -0.54
C ALA A 221 8.13 -3.98 -0.99
N GLY A 222 9.41 -4.19 -0.65
CA GLY A 222 10.09 -5.46 -0.89
C GLY A 222 9.47 -6.63 -0.12
N GLN A 223 9.11 -6.41 1.15
CA GLN A 223 8.42 -7.41 1.96
C GLN A 223 7.04 -7.76 1.40
N ALA A 224 6.31 -6.78 0.86
CA ALA A 224 5.03 -7.01 0.22
C ALA A 224 5.15 -7.94 -0.99
N PHE A 225 6.19 -7.73 -1.80
CA PHE A 225 6.50 -8.62 -2.92
C PHE A 225 6.83 -10.03 -2.42
N MET A 226 7.71 -10.16 -1.42
CA MET A 226 8.08 -11.47 -0.86
C MET A 226 6.90 -12.21 -0.24
N ALA A 227 6.05 -11.52 0.52
CA ALA A 227 4.84 -12.10 1.12
C ALA A 227 3.86 -12.59 0.04
N SER A 228 3.72 -11.84 -1.06
CA SER A 228 2.93 -12.26 -2.21
C SER A 228 3.49 -13.55 -2.83
N GLN A 229 4.80 -13.61 -3.09
CA GLN A 229 5.44 -14.81 -3.67
C GLN A 229 5.32 -16.04 -2.74
N LEU A 230 5.45 -15.86 -1.43
CA LEU A 230 5.26 -16.95 -0.45
C LEU A 230 3.82 -17.48 -0.49
N ALA A 231 2.83 -16.59 -0.50
CA ALA A 231 1.44 -17.02 -0.56
C ALA A 231 1.08 -17.69 -1.90
N LEU A 232 1.56 -17.17 -3.03
CA LEU A 232 1.39 -17.77 -4.35
C LEU A 232 2.01 -19.17 -4.46
N SER A 233 3.07 -19.44 -3.70
CA SER A 233 3.71 -20.76 -3.62
C SER A 233 3.11 -21.68 -2.54
N GLY A 234 2.03 -21.26 -1.88
CA GLY A 234 1.36 -22.03 -0.82
C GLY A 234 2.13 -22.08 0.50
N GLN A 235 3.07 -21.16 0.71
CA GLN A 235 3.91 -21.03 1.92
C GLN A 235 3.54 -19.78 2.75
N GLY A 236 2.45 -19.11 2.40
CA GLY A 236 1.94 -17.97 3.16
C GLY A 236 1.46 -18.38 4.56
N LEU A 237 1.53 -17.46 5.50
CA LEU A 237 0.97 -17.61 6.83
C LEU A 237 -0.56 -17.61 6.76
N SER A 238 -1.18 -18.72 7.17
CA SER A 238 -2.64 -18.83 7.23
C SER A 238 -3.18 -18.29 8.55
N LEU A 239 -3.66 -17.06 8.53
CA LEU A 239 -4.51 -16.46 9.56
C LEU A 239 -5.77 -15.89 8.89
N ARG A 240 -6.89 -15.90 9.59
CA ARG A 240 -8.07 -15.16 9.12
C ARG A 240 -7.78 -13.66 9.17
N PHE A 241 -8.42 -12.90 8.30
CA PHE A 241 -8.20 -11.46 8.19
C PHE A 241 -8.51 -10.73 9.51
N GLY A 242 -9.62 -11.06 10.17
CA GLY A 242 -9.92 -10.55 11.51
C GLY A 242 -8.83 -10.85 12.56
N GLU A 243 -8.19 -12.03 12.51
CA GLU A 243 -7.07 -12.38 13.40
C GLU A 243 -5.84 -11.52 13.10
N THR A 244 -5.55 -11.28 11.82
CA THR A 244 -4.46 -10.40 11.37
C THR A 244 -4.70 -8.95 11.80
N ARG A 245 -5.95 -8.46 11.70
CA ARG A 245 -6.35 -7.13 12.17
C ARG A 245 -6.14 -6.99 13.68
N CYS A 246 -6.59 -7.96 14.46
CA CYS A 246 -6.36 -7.98 15.91
C CYS A 246 -4.87 -7.96 16.24
N LEU A 247 -4.07 -8.77 15.53
CA LEU A 247 -2.63 -8.85 15.74
C LEU A 247 -1.92 -7.50 15.51
N LEU A 248 -2.26 -6.82 14.40
CA LEU A 248 -1.74 -5.47 14.12
C LEU A 248 -2.22 -4.46 15.17
N GLY A 249 -3.52 -4.47 15.49
CA GLY A 249 -4.13 -3.55 16.46
C GLY A 249 -3.53 -3.68 17.87
N ASP A 250 -3.30 -4.90 18.35
CA ASP A 250 -2.69 -5.16 19.65
C ASP A 250 -1.20 -4.79 19.69
N TRP A 251 -0.50 -4.88 18.56
CA TRP A 251 0.85 -4.34 18.44
C TRP A 251 0.85 -2.81 18.53
N VAL A 252 -0.03 -2.13 17.80
CA VAL A 252 -0.16 -0.66 17.85
C VAL A 252 -0.50 -0.17 19.26
N LYS A 253 -1.43 -0.83 19.97
CA LYS A 253 -1.78 -0.47 21.35
C LYS A 253 -0.59 -0.56 22.30
N ARG A 254 0.15 -1.67 22.25
CA ARG A 254 1.34 -1.89 23.10
C ARG A 254 2.41 -0.84 22.89
N GLN A 255 2.67 -0.46 21.64
CA GLN A 255 3.66 0.60 21.34
C GLN A 255 3.22 1.96 21.89
N ARG A 256 1.93 2.30 21.83
CA ARG A 256 1.40 3.55 22.40
C ARG A 256 1.45 3.57 23.93
N GLU A 257 1.27 2.42 24.58
CA GLU A 257 1.41 2.28 26.04
C GLU A 257 2.86 2.40 26.51
N GLU A 258 3.84 1.95 25.72
CA GLU A 258 5.29 2.07 26.03
C GLU A 258 5.83 3.50 25.90
N LEU A 259 5.11 4.40 25.21
CA LEU A 259 5.48 5.81 25.01
C LEU A 259 4.93 6.76 26.09
N LEU A 260 4.09 6.27 27.02
CA LEU A 260 3.49 7.03 28.13
C LEU A 260 4.20 6.76 29.46
#